data_AF-A0A0C9SE33-F1
#
_entry.id   AF-A0A0C9SE33-F1
#
_cell.length_a   1.000
_cell.length_b   1.000
_cell.length_c   1.000
_cell.angle_alpha   90.00
_cell.angle_beta   90.00
_cell.angle_gamma   90.00
#
_symmetry.space_group_name_H-M   'P 1'
#
loop_
_entity.id
_entity.type
_entity.pdbx_description
1 polymer ?
#
loop_
_entity_poly.entity_id
_entity_poly.type
_entity_poly.pdbx_seq_one_letter_code
_entity_poly.pdbx_strand_id
1 'polypeptide(L)'
;MAEPLAVETSARVWLKMQRGMLIVAIFIVSFGLCATKQPREKQKSSKTYTRALEMIRKDEDLRLLMFSPEITKKIPSCLISKYINRRSKGARRTLEINKIETGTKVSQLETTIRIYVNKNTPASLQVKFEGVSLPATWTEPQYLKYAKSKQCIILGSSPDKGRRPPCVLWGYNHTIKCQKKFVEKCGTGAV
;
A
#
# COMPACT_ATOMS: atom_id res chain seq x y z
N MET A 1 41.08 -86.27 -14.88
CA MET A 1 39.83 -86.96 -14.52
C MET A 1 39.70 -86.90 -13.01
N ALA A 2 38.58 -86.32 -12.57
CA ALA A 2 38.03 -86.27 -11.21
C ALA A 2 38.85 -85.60 -10.09
N GLU A 3 38.33 -84.44 -9.68
CA GLU A 3 38.67 -83.63 -8.51
C GLU A 3 38.39 -84.35 -7.17
N PRO A 4 39.09 -83.98 -6.09
CA PRO A 4 38.74 -84.36 -4.73
C PRO A 4 37.71 -83.42 -4.08
N LEU A 5 36.94 -84.04 -3.19
CA LEU A 5 35.82 -83.52 -2.42
C LEU A 5 36.20 -82.35 -1.48
N ALA A 6 35.27 -81.39 -1.43
CA ALA A 6 35.15 -80.35 -0.43
C ALA A 6 35.01 -80.91 1.01
N VAL A 7 35.37 -80.12 2.02
CA VAL A 7 34.41 -79.38 2.86
C VAL A 7 35.17 -78.73 4.01
N GLU A 8 35.04 -77.41 4.01
CA GLU A 8 35.52 -76.40 4.92
C GLU A 8 34.76 -76.47 6.25
N THR A 9 35.47 -76.61 7.38
CA THR A 9 34.89 -76.43 8.72
C THR A 9 35.47 -75.17 9.35
N SER A 10 34.71 -74.08 9.15
CA SER A 10 34.91 -72.77 9.76
C SER A 10 34.85 -72.84 11.28
N ALA A 11 35.88 -72.28 11.90
CA ALA A 11 36.00 -72.05 13.33
C ALA A 11 34.83 -71.21 13.86
N ARG A 12 34.15 -71.76 14.86
CA ARG A 12 33.20 -71.05 15.71
C ARG A 12 33.94 -70.58 16.97
N VAL A 13 33.50 -69.43 17.48
CA VAL A 13 33.80 -68.86 18.80
C VAL A 13 35.08 -68.03 18.87
N TRP A 14 34.95 -66.71 18.72
CA TRP A 14 34.98 -65.82 19.89
C TRP A 14 34.16 -64.57 19.63
N LEU A 15 33.28 -64.31 20.58
CA LEU A 15 32.30 -63.26 20.62
C LEU A 15 32.99 -61.90 20.86
N LYS A 16 32.44 -60.88 20.18
CA LYS A 16 32.02 -59.62 20.82
C LYS A 16 33.14 -58.62 21.19
N MET A 17 33.47 -57.76 20.23
CA MET A 17 33.80 -56.37 20.54
C MET A 17 33.10 -55.47 19.52
N GLN A 18 31.89 -55.07 19.87
CA GLN A 18 30.98 -54.20 19.13
C GLN A 18 31.68 -52.88 18.77
N ARG A 19 32.16 -52.76 17.53
CA ARG A 19 32.44 -51.47 16.87
C ARG A 19 31.12 -50.85 16.45
N GLY A 20 30.48 -50.15 17.39
CA GLY A 20 29.33 -49.29 17.13
C GLY A 20 29.76 -47.83 17.08
N MET A 21 30.31 -47.39 15.96
CA MET A 21 30.40 -45.97 15.64
C MET A 21 29.01 -45.53 15.17
N LEU A 22 28.16 -45.15 16.12
CA LEU A 22 26.87 -44.48 15.89
C LEU A 22 26.84 -43.37 16.96
N ILE A 23 27.34 -42.17 16.65
CA ILE A 23 26.51 -41.03 16.22
C ILE A 23 25.22 -41.06 17.08
N VAL A 24 25.04 -40.21 18.08
CA VAL A 24 24.59 -38.84 17.89
C VAL A 24 24.53 -38.21 19.28
N ALA A 25 25.42 -37.27 19.57
CA ALA A 25 25.22 -36.29 20.63
C ALA A 25 24.20 -35.26 20.12
N ILE A 26 22.91 -35.39 20.48
CA ILE A 26 21.96 -34.27 20.38
C ILE A 26 21.79 -33.68 21.78
N PHE A 27 22.76 -32.85 22.14
CA PHE A 27 22.51 -31.70 23.00
C PHE A 27 22.20 -30.53 22.09
N ILE A 28 20.94 -30.32 21.73
CA ILE A 28 20.49 -29.00 21.27
C ILE A 28 19.20 -28.66 22.02
N VAL A 29 19.39 -28.00 23.14
CA VAL A 29 18.41 -27.09 23.73
C VAL A 29 18.23 -25.95 22.74
N SER A 30 17.19 -26.01 21.91
CA SER A 30 16.72 -24.87 21.10
C SER A 30 15.30 -24.52 21.50
N PHE A 31 15.16 -23.99 22.72
CA PHE A 31 14.13 -22.99 22.96
C PHE A 31 14.42 -21.77 22.09
N GLY A 32 13.37 -21.24 21.48
CA GLY A 32 13.34 -19.83 21.12
C GLY A 32 13.37 -19.53 19.63
N LEU A 33 12.30 -19.86 18.93
CA LEU A 33 11.68 -18.88 18.03
C LEU A 33 10.16 -18.98 18.19
N CYS A 34 9.64 -18.31 19.22
CA CYS A 34 8.29 -17.79 19.12
C CYS A 34 8.25 -16.95 17.83
N ALA A 35 7.57 -17.45 16.81
CA ALA A 35 7.14 -16.64 15.70
C ALA A 35 6.12 -15.65 16.24
N THR A 36 6.60 -14.55 16.83
CA THR A 36 5.77 -13.42 17.20
C THR A 36 5.12 -12.93 15.91
N LYS A 37 3.82 -13.21 15.74
CA LYS A 37 3.01 -12.67 14.64
C LYS A 37 3.28 -11.17 14.58
N GLN A 38 3.98 -10.74 13.53
CA GLN A 38 4.44 -9.37 13.40
C GLN A 38 3.26 -8.38 13.39
N PRO A 39 3.41 -7.17 13.98
CA PRO A 39 2.45 -6.07 13.91
C PRO A 39 2.44 -5.39 12.51
N ARG A 40 2.43 -6.19 11.43
CA ARG A 40 2.59 -5.73 10.03
C ARG A 40 1.58 -4.65 9.65
N GLU A 41 0.34 -4.77 10.14
CA GLU A 41 -0.74 -3.85 9.79
C GLU A 41 -0.57 -2.47 10.42
N LYS A 42 -0.26 -2.40 11.71
CA LYS A 42 -0.01 -1.14 12.43
C LYS A 42 1.22 -0.40 11.87
N GLN A 43 2.29 -1.13 11.57
CA GLN A 43 3.51 -0.55 10.98
C GLN A 43 3.27 -0.01 9.57
N LYS A 44 2.52 -0.74 8.72
CA LYS A 44 2.16 -0.31 7.36
C LYS A 44 1.28 0.94 7.38
N SER A 45 0.34 1.03 8.31
CA SER A 45 -0.52 2.22 8.48
C SER A 45 0.31 3.46 8.85
N SER A 46 1.23 3.35 9.81
CA SER A 46 2.10 4.46 10.24
C SER A 46 3.01 5.00 9.11
N LYS A 47 3.60 4.10 8.31
CA LYS A 47 4.43 4.48 7.16
C LYS A 47 3.61 5.16 6.08
N THR A 48 2.42 4.63 5.77
CA THR A 48 1.52 5.21 4.76
C THR A 48 1.02 6.59 5.19
N TYR A 49 0.64 6.74 6.46
CA TYR A 49 0.30 8.02 7.08
C TYR A 49 1.40 9.06 6.89
N THR A 50 2.64 8.72 7.28
CA THR A 50 3.77 9.66 7.23
C THR A 50 4.04 10.13 5.80
N ARG A 51 4.03 9.19 4.84
CA ARG A 51 4.23 9.49 3.42
C ARG A 51 3.10 10.33 2.83
N ALA A 52 1.86 10.06 3.21
CA ALA A 52 0.71 10.86 2.77
C ALA A 52 0.77 12.28 3.34
N LEU A 53 1.17 12.42 4.61
CA LEU A 53 1.32 13.72 5.25
C LEU A 53 2.45 14.54 4.61
N GLU A 54 3.58 13.92 4.27
CA GLU A 54 4.65 14.54 3.48
C GLU A 54 4.14 15.02 2.11
N MET A 55 3.34 14.19 1.43
CA MET A 55 2.77 14.52 0.13
C MET A 55 1.87 15.76 0.19
N ILE A 56 0.90 15.77 1.11
CA ILE A 56 -0.07 16.85 1.22
C ILE A 56 0.58 18.19 1.62
N ARG A 57 1.69 18.14 2.36
CA ARG A 57 2.42 19.33 2.85
C ARG A 57 3.46 19.89 1.90
N LYS A 58 3.77 19.19 0.81
CA LYS A 58 4.78 19.68 -0.13
C LYS A 58 4.25 20.94 -0.83
N ASP A 59 5.15 21.90 -0.99
CA ASP A 59 4.94 23.13 -1.76
C ASP A 59 5.07 22.87 -3.27
N GLU A 60 4.22 21.98 -3.78
CA GLU A 60 4.09 21.66 -5.19
C GLU A 60 2.63 21.32 -5.47
N ASP A 61 2.15 21.62 -6.68
CA ASP A 61 0.77 21.35 -7.09
C ASP A 61 0.45 19.86 -7.11
N LEU A 62 -0.65 19.48 -6.47
CA LEU A 62 -1.19 18.13 -6.54
C LEU A 62 -2.25 18.07 -7.64
N ARG A 63 -2.06 17.17 -8.61
CA ARG A 63 -2.95 16.99 -9.74
C ARG A 63 -3.70 15.67 -9.58
N LEU A 64 -4.97 15.65 -9.96
CA LEU A 64 -5.70 14.41 -10.16
C LEU A 64 -5.16 13.76 -11.44
N LEU A 65 -4.49 12.62 -11.31
CA LEU A 65 -3.80 11.95 -12.42
C LEU A 65 -4.59 10.79 -13.01
N MET A 66 -5.48 10.19 -12.21
CA MET A 66 -6.29 9.03 -12.60
C MET A 66 -7.41 8.83 -11.58
N PHE A 67 -8.54 8.28 -12.00
CA PHE A 67 -9.66 7.90 -11.13
C PHE A 67 -10.39 6.67 -11.69
N SER A 68 -11.15 5.99 -10.85
CA SER A 68 -11.91 4.81 -11.29
C SER A 68 -13.08 5.21 -12.20
N PRO A 69 -13.38 4.46 -13.28
CA PRO A 69 -14.43 4.84 -14.24
C PRO A 69 -15.83 5.06 -13.64
N GLU A 70 -16.14 4.42 -12.51
CA GLU A 70 -17.43 4.52 -11.83
C GLU A 70 -17.69 5.92 -11.25
N ILE A 71 -16.65 6.75 -11.13
CA ILE A 71 -16.74 8.12 -10.59
C ILE A 71 -16.47 9.22 -11.62
N THR A 72 -16.31 8.89 -12.90
CA THR A 72 -16.08 9.86 -13.99
C THR A 72 -17.14 10.96 -14.05
N LYS A 73 -18.41 10.63 -13.84
CA LYS A 73 -19.51 11.62 -13.85
C LYS A 73 -19.60 12.45 -12.57
N LYS A 74 -18.84 12.11 -11.52
CA LYS A 74 -18.91 12.72 -10.18
C LYS A 74 -17.73 13.62 -9.87
N ILE A 75 -16.60 13.43 -10.56
CA ILE A 75 -15.37 14.18 -10.33
C ILE A 75 -15.00 14.88 -11.65
N PRO A 76 -14.84 16.21 -11.65
CA PRO A 76 -14.37 16.93 -12.82
C PRO A 76 -12.94 16.48 -13.16
N SER A 77 -12.64 16.40 -14.46
CA SER A 77 -11.28 16.17 -14.93
C SER A 77 -10.38 17.37 -14.60
N CYS A 78 -9.07 17.15 -14.66
CA CYS A 78 -8.06 18.21 -14.54
C CYS A 78 -8.09 18.99 -13.20
N LEU A 79 -8.47 18.34 -12.09
CA LEU A 79 -8.37 18.95 -10.77
C LEU A 79 -6.91 19.20 -10.37
N ILE A 80 -6.65 20.40 -9.86
CA ILE A 80 -5.38 20.84 -9.32
C ILE A 80 -5.61 21.36 -7.91
N SER A 81 -4.71 21.04 -7.00
CA SER A 81 -4.68 21.58 -5.65
C SER A 81 -3.35 22.27 -5.40
N LYS A 82 -3.36 23.59 -5.26
CA LYS A 82 -2.15 24.40 -5.03
C LYS A 82 -1.88 24.55 -3.54
N TYR A 83 -0.62 24.56 -3.16
CA TYR A 83 -0.25 24.67 -1.75
C TYR A 83 -0.46 26.10 -1.24
N ILE A 84 -0.92 26.24 0.02
CA ILE A 84 -1.01 27.54 0.70
C ILE A 84 -0.13 27.54 1.93
N ASN A 85 -0.41 26.64 2.89
CA ASN A 85 0.42 26.52 4.09
C ASN A 85 0.33 25.15 4.79
N ARG A 86 1.35 24.88 5.60
CA ARG A 86 1.50 23.65 6.37
C ARG A 86 0.63 23.66 7.62
N ARG A 87 0.05 22.51 7.97
CA ARG A 87 -0.65 22.28 9.24
C ARG A 87 -0.12 21.05 9.95
N SER A 88 -0.23 20.98 11.27
CA SER A 88 0.30 19.87 12.11
C SER A 88 -0.29 18.48 11.79
N LYS A 89 -1.49 18.41 11.21
CA LYS A 89 -2.13 17.16 10.75
C LYS A 89 -2.45 17.14 9.25
N GLY A 90 -1.89 18.06 8.46
CA GLY A 90 -2.18 18.14 7.03
C GLY A 90 -1.69 19.43 6.37
N ALA A 91 -2.49 20.05 5.51
CA ALA A 91 -2.19 21.33 4.86
C ALA A 91 -3.46 22.11 4.51
N ARG A 92 -3.32 23.43 4.35
CA ARG A 92 -4.31 24.27 3.66
C ARG A 92 -3.84 24.41 2.21
N ARG A 93 -4.76 24.25 1.26
CA ARG A 93 -4.50 24.23 -0.18
C ARG A 93 -5.67 24.88 -0.92
N THR A 94 -5.51 25.25 -2.18
CA THR A 94 -6.65 25.51 -3.07
C THR A 94 -7.12 24.19 -3.71
N LEU A 95 -8.30 24.23 -4.32
CA LEU A 95 -8.82 23.21 -5.21
C LEU A 95 -9.46 23.91 -6.41
N GLU A 96 -8.93 23.61 -7.59
CA GLU A 96 -9.24 24.29 -8.83
C GLU A 96 -9.44 23.27 -9.96
N ILE A 97 -10.33 23.55 -10.91
CA ILE A 97 -10.38 22.82 -12.18
C ILE A 97 -9.52 23.58 -13.18
N ASN A 98 -8.52 22.90 -13.77
CA ASN A 98 -7.74 23.51 -14.84
C ASN A 98 -8.65 23.70 -16.06
N LYS A 99 -8.80 24.94 -16.52
CA LYS A 99 -9.57 25.27 -17.72
C LYS A 99 -8.80 24.79 -18.94
N ILE A 100 -9.08 23.57 -19.40
CA ILE A 100 -8.76 23.23 -20.79
C ILE A 100 -9.94 23.68 -21.63
N GLU A 101 -9.66 24.49 -22.67
CA GLU A 101 -10.59 25.17 -23.57
C GLU A 101 -11.52 24.22 -24.36
N THR A 102 -12.42 23.53 -23.68
CA THR A 102 -13.60 22.96 -24.35
C THR A 102 -14.76 23.86 -23.95
N GLY A 103 -15.26 24.67 -24.89
CA GLY A 103 -16.16 25.83 -24.72
C GLY A 103 -17.51 25.61 -24.04
N THR A 104 -17.68 24.56 -23.23
CA THR A 104 -18.76 24.41 -22.27
C THR A 104 -18.30 24.96 -20.92
N LYS A 105 -19.10 25.86 -20.33
CA LYS A 105 -18.89 26.45 -19.01
C LYS A 105 -18.85 25.35 -17.94
N VAL A 106 -17.70 24.71 -17.74
CA VAL A 106 -17.45 23.96 -16.51
C VAL A 106 -17.43 25.02 -15.41
N SER A 107 -18.36 24.92 -14.48
CA SER A 107 -18.45 25.81 -13.32
C SER A 107 -17.05 25.94 -12.70
N GLN A 108 -16.56 27.19 -12.57
CA GLN A 108 -15.25 27.47 -12.00
C GLN A 108 -15.24 27.04 -10.54
N LEU A 109 -14.90 25.77 -10.28
CA LEU A 109 -14.52 25.34 -8.94
C LEU A 109 -13.17 25.98 -8.67
N GLU A 110 -13.16 26.99 -7.82
CA GLU A 110 -11.97 27.61 -7.24
C GLU A 110 -12.30 27.88 -5.78
N THR A 111 -11.67 27.12 -4.88
CA THR A 111 -11.98 27.23 -3.45
C THR A 111 -10.78 26.85 -2.60
N THR A 112 -10.77 27.32 -1.36
CA THR A 112 -9.76 26.91 -0.37
C THR A 112 -10.25 25.69 0.39
N ILE A 113 -9.36 24.71 0.54
CA ILE A 113 -9.60 23.48 1.27
C ILE A 113 -8.56 23.27 2.38
N ARG A 114 -9.01 22.62 3.45
CA ARG A 114 -8.16 22.03 4.48
C ARG A 114 -8.15 20.53 4.29
N ILE A 115 -6.96 19.98 4.11
CA ILE A 115 -6.74 18.55 4.01
C ILE A 115 -6.17 18.07 5.33
N TYR A 116 -6.82 17.08 5.94
CA TYR A 116 -6.39 16.41 7.16
C TYR A 116 -6.01 14.97 6.84
N VAL A 117 -4.87 14.51 7.36
CA VAL A 117 -4.46 13.11 7.31
C VAL A 117 -4.63 12.53 8.72
N ASN A 118 -5.44 11.49 8.84
CA ASN A 118 -5.75 10.82 10.10
C ASN A 118 -4.93 9.55 10.25
N LYS A 119 -4.29 9.36 11.41
CA LYS A 119 -3.45 8.21 11.74
C LYS A 119 -4.27 7.00 12.23
N ASN A 120 -5.47 6.83 11.70
CA ASN A 120 -6.33 5.69 12.03
C ASN A 120 -5.80 4.41 11.36
N THR A 121 -6.39 3.26 11.66
CA THR A 121 -6.07 2.01 10.96
C THR A 121 -7.35 1.49 10.30
N PRO A 122 -7.47 1.58 8.96
CA PRO A 122 -6.52 2.17 8.02
C PRO A 122 -6.47 3.71 8.08
N ALA A 123 -5.32 4.28 7.70
CA ALA A 123 -5.15 5.73 7.67
C ALA A 123 -6.06 6.36 6.60
N SER A 124 -6.52 7.59 6.85
CA SER A 124 -7.47 8.26 5.98
C SER A 124 -7.13 9.74 5.77
N LEU A 125 -7.75 10.33 4.76
CA LEU A 125 -7.65 11.72 4.37
C LEU A 125 -9.05 12.31 4.37
N GLN A 126 -9.22 13.50 4.96
CA GLN A 126 -10.48 14.22 4.98
C GLN A 126 -10.27 15.64 4.46
N VAL A 127 -11.21 16.10 3.64
CA VAL A 127 -11.22 17.45 3.07
C VAL A 127 -12.32 18.27 3.73
N LYS A 128 -12.00 19.50 4.12
CA LYS A 128 -12.98 20.51 4.56
C LYS A 128 -12.86 21.73 3.68
N PHE A 129 -13.98 22.22 3.17
CA PHE A 129 -14.05 23.42 2.35
C PHE A 129 -14.12 24.66 3.24
N GLU A 130 -13.50 25.75 2.81
CA GLU A 130 -13.60 27.05 3.46
C GLU A 130 -14.49 27.97 2.62
N GLY A 131 -15.53 28.53 3.25
CA GLY A 131 -16.41 29.52 2.61
C GLY A 131 -17.43 28.97 1.60
N VAL A 132 -17.38 27.67 1.27
CA VAL A 132 -18.35 27.03 0.37
C VAL A 132 -18.83 25.69 0.93
N SER A 133 -20.06 25.31 0.59
CA SER A 133 -20.59 23.96 0.80
C SER A 133 -20.56 23.20 -0.52
N LEU A 134 -19.86 22.07 -0.55
CA LEU A 134 -19.91 21.10 -1.65
C LEU A 134 -20.74 19.88 -1.24
N PRO A 135 -21.16 19.03 -2.20
CA PRO A 135 -21.85 17.79 -1.88
C PRO A 135 -21.09 16.96 -0.85
N ALA A 136 -21.81 16.33 0.09
CA ALA A 136 -21.23 15.59 1.21
C ALA A 136 -20.16 14.57 0.78
N THR A 137 -20.33 13.97 -0.40
CA THR A 137 -19.42 13.00 -1.01
C THR A 137 -17.98 13.49 -1.17
N TRP A 138 -17.73 14.81 -1.28
CA TRP A 138 -16.39 15.39 -1.36
C TRP A 138 -15.70 15.51 0.00
N THR A 139 -16.50 15.56 1.07
CA THR A 139 -16.05 15.74 2.45
C THR A 139 -15.94 14.43 3.23
N GLU A 140 -16.45 13.34 2.66
CA GLU A 140 -16.32 12.00 3.22
C GLU A 140 -14.83 11.59 3.36
N PRO A 141 -14.45 10.92 4.45
CA PRO A 141 -13.10 10.41 4.61
C PRO A 141 -12.74 9.42 3.51
N GLN A 142 -11.60 9.65 2.85
CA GLN A 142 -11.04 8.74 1.86
C GLN A 142 -9.87 7.98 2.46
N TYR A 143 -9.82 6.67 2.29
CA TYR A 143 -8.83 5.81 2.92
C TYR A 143 -7.57 5.69 2.05
N LEU A 144 -6.42 5.75 2.70
CA LEU A 144 -5.12 5.63 2.05
C LEU A 144 -4.87 4.18 1.62
N LYS A 145 -4.96 3.91 0.32
CA LYS A 145 -4.63 2.61 -0.27
C LYS A 145 -3.13 2.48 -0.55
N TYR A 146 -2.49 3.60 -0.88
CA TYR A 146 -1.05 3.67 -1.15
C TYR A 146 -0.54 5.11 -1.01
N ALA A 147 0.72 5.25 -0.60
CA ALA A 147 1.44 6.52 -0.63
C ALA A 147 2.92 6.29 -0.91
N LYS A 148 3.47 7.10 -1.81
CA LYS A 148 4.90 7.16 -2.13
C LYS A 148 5.33 8.62 -1.98
N SER A 149 6.20 8.88 -1.01
CA SER A 149 6.72 10.21 -0.72
C SER A 149 7.20 10.90 -2.00
N LYS A 150 6.86 12.18 -2.13
CA LYS A 150 7.26 13.05 -3.24
C LYS A 150 6.82 12.59 -4.63
N GLN A 151 5.87 11.65 -4.74
CA GLN A 151 5.39 11.13 -6.03
C GLN A 151 3.86 11.11 -6.11
N CYS A 152 3.19 10.24 -5.35
CA CYS A 152 1.76 10.06 -5.47
C CYS A 152 1.09 9.43 -4.24
N ILE A 153 -0.22 9.62 -4.15
CA ILE A 153 -1.13 8.99 -3.18
C ILE A 153 -2.33 8.39 -3.91
N ILE A 154 -2.80 7.24 -3.42
CA ILE A 154 -4.03 6.59 -3.89
C ILE A 154 -5.03 6.56 -2.74
N LEU A 155 -6.19 7.13 -2.96
CA LEU A 155 -7.30 7.23 -2.01
C LEU A 155 -8.49 6.40 -2.51
N GLY A 156 -9.33 5.89 -1.61
CA GLY A 156 -10.56 5.18 -1.97
C GLY A 156 -11.62 5.15 -0.86
N SER A 157 -12.85 4.77 -1.19
CA SER A 157 -14.04 5.05 -0.36
C SER A 157 -14.20 4.22 0.93
N SER A 158 -13.56 3.05 1.09
CA SER A 158 -13.50 2.26 2.33
C SER A 158 -12.58 1.03 2.18
N PRO A 159 -11.98 0.46 3.23
CA PRO A 159 -11.45 -0.91 3.20
C PRO A 159 -12.53 -2.00 3.04
N ASP A 160 -13.75 -1.80 3.56
CA ASP A 160 -14.71 -2.89 3.82
C ASP A 160 -15.82 -2.99 2.76
N LYS A 161 -15.86 -2.08 1.77
CA LYS A 161 -16.86 -2.10 0.70
C LYS A 161 -16.38 -2.92 -0.50
N GLY A 162 -16.79 -4.19 -0.56
CA GLY A 162 -16.89 -5.03 -1.78
C GLY A 162 -15.59 -5.25 -2.59
N ARG A 163 -15.74 -5.86 -3.78
CA ARG A 163 -14.63 -6.07 -4.73
C ARG A 163 -14.29 -4.74 -5.42
N ARG A 164 -13.24 -4.07 -4.92
CA ARG A 164 -12.58 -2.86 -5.48
C ARG A 164 -13.41 -1.56 -5.41
N PRO A 165 -13.39 -0.85 -4.27
CA PRO A 165 -14.04 0.46 -4.16
C PRO A 165 -13.38 1.47 -5.11
N PRO A 166 -14.13 2.48 -5.59
CA PRO A 166 -13.59 3.54 -6.44
C PRO A 166 -12.39 4.23 -5.78
N CYS A 167 -11.41 4.56 -6.61
CA CYS A 167 -10.17 5.19 -6.20
C CYS A 167 -9.88 6.46 -7.00
N VAL A 168 -9.02 7.30 -6.42
CA VAL A 168 -8.39 8.43 -7.09
C VAL A 168 -6.89 8.41 -6.86
N LEU A 169 -6.12 8.78 -7.88
CA LEU A 169 -4.68 8.95 -7.87
C LEU A 169 -4.35 10.43 -7.92
N TRP A 170 -3.67 10.92 -6.89
CA TRP A 170 -3.10 12.27 -6.88
C TRP A 170 -1.58 12.20 -6.92
N GLY A 171 -0.95 13.16 -7.61
CA GLY A 171 0.50 13.29 -7.64
C GLY A 171 0.96 14.61 -8.23
N TYR A 172 2.26 14.88 -8.16
CA TYR A 172 2.82 16.14 -8.69
C TYR A 172 3.01 16.08 -10.21
N ASN A 173 3.50 14.93 -10.69
CA ASN A 173 3.80 14.68 -12.10
C ASN A 173 3.24 13.32 -12.51
N HIS A 174 2.94 13.18 -13.80
CA HIS A 174 2.58 11.88 -14.39
C HIS A 174 3.76 10.92 -14.26
N THR A 175 3.55 9.78 -13.59
CA THR A 175 4.55 8.72 -13.48
C THR A 175 3.91 7.35 -13.73
N ILE A 176 4.49 6.60 -14.67
CA ILE A 176 4.04 5.25 -15.04
C ILE A 176 4.00 4.33 -13.79
N LYS A 177 4.95 4.51 -12.86
CA LYS A 177 5.01 3.72 -11.62
C LYS A 177 3.77 3.91 -10.74
N CYS A 178 3.27 5.13 -10.62
CA CYS A 178 2.07 5.43 -9.82
C CYS A 178 0.80 4.94 -10.50
N GLN A 179 0.69 5.06 -11.82
CA GLN A 179 -0.43 4.53 -12.60
C GLN A 179 -0.47 3.00 -12.54
N LYS A 180 0.66 2.31 -12.70
CA LYS A 180 0.73 0.85 -12.51
C LYS A 180 0.28 0.43 -11.11
N LYS A 181 0.66 1.19 -10.08
CA LYS A 181 0.22 0.94 -8.70
C LYS A 181 -1.27 1.18 -8.50
N PHE A 182 -1.83 2.18 -9.19
CA PHE A 182 -3.28 2.41 -9.21
C PHE A 182 -3.99 1.19 -9.80
N VAL A 183 -3.55 0.71 -10.96
CA VAL A 183 -4.16 -0.46 -11.61
C VAL A 183 -4.10 -1.71 -10.73
N GLU A 184 -2.97 -1.95 -10.07
CA GLU A 184 -2.82 -3.06 -9.12
C GLU A 184 -3.80 -2.96 -7.93
N LYS A 185 -4.07 -1.76 -7.42
CA LYS A 185 -4.86 -1.55 -6.20
C LYS A 185 -6.35 -1.36 -6.45
N CYS A 186 -6.70 -0.79 -7.60
CA CYS A 186 -8.03 -0.26 -7.87
C CYS A 186 -8.63 -0.79 -9.19
N GLY A 187 -7.84 -1.47 -10.04
CA GLY A 187 -8.29 -1.92 -11.36
C GLY A 187 -8.17 -0.82 -12.42
N THR A 188 -9.00 -0.89 -13.45
CA THR A 188 -8.96 0.08 -14.56
C THR A 188 -9.11 1.52 -14.08
N GLY A 189 -8.40 2.44 -14.71
CA GLY A 189 -8.47 3.88 -14.42
C GLY A 189 -8.74 4.69 -15.68
N ALA A 190 -9.44 5.80 -15.51
CA ALA A 190 -9.60 6.89 -16.48
C ALA A 190 -8.74 8.08 -16.06
N VAL A 191 -8.38 8.94 -17.02
CA VAL A 191 -7.59 10.17 -16.81
C VAL A 191 -8.47 11.37 -17.07
#